data_AF-A0A091CTW5-F1
#
_entry.id   AF-A0A091CTW5-F1
#
_cell.length_a   1.000
_cell.length_b   1.000
_cell.length_c   1.000
_cell.angle_alpha   90.00
_cell.angle_beta   90.00
_cell.angle_gamma   90.00
#
_symmetry.space_group_name_H-M   'P 1'
#
loop_
_entity.id
_entity.type
_entity.pdbx_description
1 polymer ?
#
loop_
_entity_poly.entity_id
_entity_poly.type
_entity_poly.pdbx_seq_one_letter_code
_entity_poly.pdbx_strand_id
1 'polypeptide(L)'
;MQRKICVATKGILHLLTQDVRTICYPDALIKVNDTIQIGLDTSKIIDFIKFDTGNLCMVTGGANLGRIAVITNRERHPGSFVVVHVKDANGNSSATRLSNIFCYW
;
A
#
# COMPACT_ATOMS: atom_id res chain seq x y z
N MET A 1 -0.53 -1.58 0.14
CA MET A 1 -1.41 -2.76 0.14
C MET A 1 -0.56 -3.97 0.50
N GLN A 2 -0.49 -4.25 1.79
CA GLN A 2 0.30 -5.33 2.38
C GLN A 2 -0.38 -5.66 3.69
N ARG A 3 -0.90 -6.88 3.84
CA ARG A 3 -1.81 -7.19 4.94
C ARG A 3 -1.05 -7.33 6.25
N LYS A 4 0.13 -7.93 6.20
CA LYS A 4 0.93 -8.25 7.38
C LYS A 4 2.35 -8.62 6.97
N ILE A 5 3.32 -8.20 7.79
CA ILE A 5 4.63 -8.84 7.85
C ILE A 5 4.59 -9.72 9.10
N CYS A 6 4.85 -11.02 8.95
CA CYS A 6 4.91 -11.96 10.06
C CYS A 6 6.27 -12.64 10.12
N VAL A 7 6.69 -12.98 11.34
CA VAL A 7 7.84 -13.84 11.57
C VAL A 7 7.30 -15.26 11.69
N ALA A 8 7.76 -16.16 10.82
CA ALA A 8 7.42 -17.57 10.87
C ALA A 8 8.44 -18.35 11.71
N THR A 9 8.26 -19.68 11.75
CA THR A 9 9.18 -20.60 12.42
C THR A 9 10.61 -20.36 11.95
N LYS A 10 11.57 -20.41 12.89
CA LYS A 10 13.00 -20.13 12.66
C LYS A 10 13.34 -18.66 12.37
N GLY A 11 12.45 -17.71 12.69
CA GLY A 11 12.76 -16.28 12.57
C GLY A 11 12.70 -15.73 11.14
N ILE A 12 12.17 -16.51 10.19
CA ILE A 12 12.07 -16.11 8.79
C ILE A 12 10.95 -15.08 8.63
N LEU A 13 11.22 -13.98 7.92
CA LEU A 13 10.21 -12.97 7.60
C LEU A 13 9.36 -13.43 6.40
N HIS A 14 8.05 -13.36 6.57
CA HIS A 14 7.05 -13.62 5.56
C HIS A 14 6.22 -12.37 5.29
N LEU A 15 6.05 -12.09 4.01
CA LEU A 15 5.28 -10.99 3.48
C LEU A 15 3.96 -11.53 2.92
N LEU A 16 2.84 -11.10 3.50
CA LEU A 16 1.50 -11.47 3.02
C LEU A 16 0.91 -10.36 2.15
N THR A 17 0.66 -10.67 0.89
CA THR A 17 0.01 -9.76 -0.06
C THR A 17 -1.51 -9.88 -0.01
N GLN A 18 -2.21 -8.93 -0.63
CA GLN A 18 -3.67 -8.97 -0.76
C GLN A 18 -4.14 -10.17 -1.60
N ASP A 19 -3.35 -10.56 -2.59
CA ASP A 19 -3.64 -11.70 -3.49
C ASP A 19 -3.34 -13.05 -2.85
N VAL A 20 -3.29 -13.11 -1.52
CA VAL A 20 -3.06 -14.34 -0.74
C VAL A 20 -1.72 -15.01 -1.09
N ARG A 21 -0.76 -14.25 -1.62
CA ARG A 21 0.61 -14.74 -1.83
C ARG A 21 1.44 -14.50 -0.58
N THR A 22 2.25 -15.50 -0.24
CA THR A 22 3.23 -15.42 0.85
C THR A 22 4.62 -15.40 0.24
N ILE A 23 5.32 -14.28 0.38
CA ILE A 23 6.70 -14.13 -0.10
C ILE A 23 7.64 -14.30 1.09
N CYS A 24 8.58 -15.22 0.97
CA CYS A 24 9.63 -15.42 1.96
C CYS A 24 10.82 -14.50 1.68
N TYR A 25 11.53 -14.08 2.73
CA TYR A 25 12.72 -13.22 2.64
C TYR A 25 12.48 -11.90 1.90
N PRO A 26 11.47 -11.09 2.29
CA PRO A 26 11.31 -9.75 1.75
C PRO A 26 12.48 -8.85 2.18
N ASP A 27 12.76 -7.82 1.38
CA ASP A 27 13.71 -6.77 1.75
C ASP A 27 13.26 -6.07 3.05
N ALA A 28 14.21 -5.82 3.97
CA ALA A 28 13.97 -5.14 5.24
C ALA A 28 13.46 -3.69 5.09
N LEU A 29 13.68 -3.07 3.93
CA LEU A 29 13.20 -1.74 3.59
C LEU A 29 11.68 -1.70 3.35
N ILE A 30 11.06 -2.82 2.97
CA ILE A 30 9.62 -2.89 2.69
C ILE A 30 8.84 -2.84 4.00
N LYS A 31 7.95 -1.86 4.13
CA LYS A 31 7.10 -1.65 5.31
C LYS A 31 5.64 -1.95 5.02
N VAL A 32 4.87 -2.11 6.08
CA VAL A 32 3.42 -2.32 5.97
C VAL A 32 2.79 -1.13 5.24
N ASN A 33 1.91 -1.44 4.29
CA ASN A 33 1.20 -0.55 3.37
C ASN A 33 1.93 -0.17 2.08
N ASP A 34 3.20 -0.52 1.94
CA ASP A 34 3.90 -0.38 0.66
C ASP A 34 3.23 -1.23 -0.43
N THR A 35 3.51 -0.91 -1.68
CA THR A 35 3.11 -1.72 -2.84
C THR A 35 4.35 -2.39 -3.39
N ILE A 36 4.22 -3.66 -3.78
CA ILE A 36 5.30 -4.43 -4.39
C ILE A 36 4.89 -4.84 -5.80
N GLN A 37 5.84 -4.87 -6.72
CA GLN A 37 5.70 -5.50 -8.02
C GLN A 37 6.30 -6.89 -7.99
N ILE A 38 5.53 -7.86 -8.43
CA ILE A 38 5.91 -9.27 -8.47
C ILE A 38 6.00 -9.69 -9.92
N GLY A 39 7.10 -10.33 -10.31
CA GLY A 39 7.22 -11.00 -11.61
C GLY A 39 6.32 -12.23 -11.64
N LEU A 40 5.45 -12.35 -12.64
CA LEU A 40 4.51 -13.46 -12.74
C LEU A 40 5.21 -14.80 -12.99
N ASP A 41 6.35 -14.76 -13.68
CA ASP A 41 7.20 -15.88 -14.04
C ASP A 41 8.04 -16.38 -12.86
N THR A 42 8.73 -15.47 -12.17
CA THR A 42 9.66 -15.79 -11.08
C THR A 42 9.00 -15.82 -9.71
N SER A 43 7.82 -15.21 -9.58
CA SER A 43 7.17 -14.94 -8.29
C SER A 43 8.07 -14.21 -7.28
N LYS A 44 9.05 -13.46 -7.79
CA LYS A 44 9.98 -12.64 -7.00
C LYS A 44 9.57 -11.17 -7.05
N ILE A 45 9.98 -10.42 -6.03
CA ILE A 45 9.80 -8.96 -5.98
C ILE A 45 10.79 -8.36 -6.97
N ILE A 46 10.28 -7.56 -7.91
CA ILE A 46 11.08 -6.82 -8.88
C ILE A 46 11.42 -5.45 -8.29
N ASP A 47 10.40 -4.75 -7.82
CA ASP A 47 10.52 -3.41 -7.28
C ASP A 47 9.38 -3.15 -6.27
N PHE A 48 9.47 -2.07 -5.50
CA PHE A 48 8.46 -1.65 -4.54
C PHE A 48 8.33 -0.14 -4.44
N ILE A 49 7.11 0.31 -4.18
CA ILE A 49 6.75 1.70 -3.94
C ILE A 49 6.46 1.89 -2.46
N LYS A 50 7.18 2.83 -1.84
CA LYS A 50 6.90 3.23 -0.46
C LYS A 50 5.58 3.99 -0.37
N PHE A 51 4.81 3.75 0.68
CA PHE A 51 3.64 4.54 0.96
C PHE A 51 4.03 5.91 1.53
N ASP A 52 4.13 6.92 0.65
CA ASP A 52 4.51 8.29 1.01
C ASP A 52 3.71 9.35 0.23
N THR A 53 3.78 10.60 0.70
CA THR A 53 3.18 11.75 0.00
C THR A 53 3.87 11.99 -1.34
N GLY A 54 3.09 12.40 -2.34
CA GLY A 54 3.57 12.64 -3.70
C GLY A 54 3.44 11.43 -4.63
N ASN A 55 3.14 10.25 -4.10
CA ASN A 55 2.94 9.06 -4.93
C ASN A 55 1.53 9.00 -5.54
N LEU A 56 1.47 8.46 -6.75
CA LEU A 56 0.23 8.20 -7.46
C LEU A 56 -0.49 7.01 -6.83
N CYS A 57 -1.79 7.15 -6.62
CA CYS A 57 -2.57 6.11 -5.99
C CYS A 57 -3.99 6.01 -6.56
N MET A 58 -4.56 4.83 -6.39
CA MET A 58 -5.93 4.49 -6.73
C MET A 58 -6.70 4.18 -5.45
N VAL A 59 -7.93 4.66 -5.37
CA VAL A 59 -8.85 4.34 -4.29
C VAL A 59 -9.55 3.01 -4.60
N THR A 60 -9.37 2.01 -3.75
CA THR A 60 -9.88 0.64 -3.92
C THR A 60 -11.15 0.34 -3.11
N GLY A 61 -11.69 1.32 -2.38
CA GLY A 61 -12.91 1.14 -1.60
C GLY A 61 -13.56 2.42 -1.10
N GLY A 62 -14.82 2.31 -0.65
CA GLY A 62 -15.63 3.44 -0.19
C GLY A 62 -16.31 4.21 -1.32
N ALA A 63 -16.86 5.39 -1.01
CA ALA A 63 -17.60 6.21 -1.98
C ALA A 63 -16.74 6.78 -3.12
N ASN A 64 -15.41 6.81 -2.94
CA ASN A 64 -14.45 7.31 -3.93
C ASN A 64 -13.79 6.18 -4.75
N LEU A 65 -14.38 4.98 -4.79
CA LEU A 65 -13.83 3.81 -5.48
C LEU A 65 -13.49 4.13 -6.96
N GLY A 66 -12.33 3.65 -7.41
CA GLY A 66 -11.87 3.81 -8.79
C GLY A 66 -11.18 5.14 -9.08
N ARG A 67 -11.15 6.07 -8.12
CA ARG A 67 -10.51 7.37 -8.31
C ARG A 67 -9.00 7.26 -8.29
N ILE A 68 -8.36 7.91 -9.25
CA ILE A 68 -6.91 8.05 -9.37
C ILE A 68 -6.52 9.45 -8.90
N ALA A 69 -5.55 9.53 -8.00
CA ALA A 69 -5.14 10.78 -7.36
C ALA A 69 -3.73 10.67 -6.76
N VAL A 70 -3.10 11.81 -6.50
CA VAL A 70 -1.82 11.88 -5.80
C VAL A 70 -2.06 12.02 -4.29
N ILE A 71 -1.27 11.32 -3.47
CA ILE A 71 -1.32 11.45 -2.02
C ILE A 71 -0.76 12.81 -1.61
N THR A 72 -1.56 13.61 -0.93
CA THR A 72 -1.17 14.95 -0.49
C THR A 72 -0.79 14.99 0.98
N ASN A 73 -1.56 14.31 1.83
CA ASN A 73 -1.32 14.29 3.27
C ASN A 73 -1.78 12.98 3.90
N ARG A 74 -1.13 12.60 5.00
CA ARG A 74 -1.45 11.43 5.81
C ARG A 74 -1.71 11.87 7.24
N GLU A 75 -2.97 11.84 7.65
CA GLU A 75 -3.38 12.18 9.00
C GLU A 75 -3.47 10.92 9.87
N ARG A 76 -2.64 10.86 10.92
CA ARG A 76 -2.58 9.72 11.83
C ARG A 76 -3.30 10.05 13.14
N HIS A 77 -4.36 9.31 13.40
CA HIS A 77 -5.09 9.37 14.67
C HIS A 77 -4.70 8.19 15.57
N PRO A 78 -4.09 8.40 16.74
CA PRO A 78 -3.80 7.33 17.69
C PRO A 78 -5.08 6.59 18.08
N GLY A 79 -5.06 5.25 17.99
CA GLY A 79 -6.22 4.41 18.35
C GLY A 79 -7.35 4.38 17.32
N SER A 80 -7.24 5.08 16.19
CA SER A 80 -8.24 5.07 15.11
C SER A 80 -7.58 4.81 13.75
N PHE A 81 -8.39 4.89 12.69
CA PHE A 81 -7.92 4.74 11.32
C PHE A 81 -7.09 5.95 10.90
N VAL A 82 -6.10 5.70 10.05
CA VAL A 82 -5.33 6.75 9.38
C VAL A 82 -6.16 7.24 8.19
N VAL A 83 -6.33 8.57 8.11
CA VAL A 83 -7.00 9.24 7.00
C VAL A 83 -5.94 9.71 6.01
N VAL A 84 -6.20 9.51 4.73
CA VAL A 84 -5.31 9.90 3.64
C VAL A 84 -6.06 10.89 2.75
N HIS A 85 -5.46 12.06 2.56
CA HIS A 85 -5.96 13.08 1.66
C HIS A 85 -5.32 12.89 0.29
N VAL A 86 -6.16 12.85 -0.73
CA VAL A 86 -5.74 12.64 -2.12
C VAL A 86 -6.32 13.75 -2.99
N LYS A 87 -5.57 14.15 -4.02
CA LYS A 87 -5.98 15.17 -4.98
C LYS A 87 -5.87 14.61 -6.40
N ASP A 88 -6.96 14.71 -7.15
CA ASP A 88 -6.98 14.25 -8.55
C ASP A 88 -6.39 15.31 -9.50
N ALA A 89 -6.24 14.93 -10.77
CA ALA A 89 -5.74 15.80 -11.83
C ALA A 89 -6.65 17.02 -12.09
N ASN A 90 -7.95 16.90 -11.81
CA ASN A 90 -8.94 17.98 -11.97
C ASN A 90 -8.93 18.97 -10.79
N GLY A 91 -8.07 18.74 -9.79
CA GLY A 91 -7.90 19.60 -8.63
C GLY A 91 -8.85 19.31 -7.47
N ASN A 92 -9.75 18.34 -7.63
CA ASN A 92 -10.70 17.96 -6.58
C ASN A 92 -9.99 17.13 -5.50
N SER A 93 -10.23 17.49 -4.25
CA SER A 93 -9.64 16.84 -3.08
C SER A 93 -10.65 15.91 -2.42
N SER A 94 -10.19 14.73 -2.01
CA SER A 94 -10.98 13.73 -1.27
C SER A 94 -10.17 13.15 -0.12
N ALA A 95 -10.87 12.58 0.86
CA ALA A 95 -10.27 11.83 1.94
C ALA A 95 -10.79 10.40 1.93
N THR A 96 -9.91 9.45 2.25
CA THR A 96 -10.28 8.04 2.42
C THR A 96 -9.43 7.40 3.51
N ARG A 97 -9.81 6.20 3.94
CA ARG A 97 -9.02 5.42 4.91
C ARG A 97 -7.77 4.87 4.23
N LEU A 98 -6.68 4.76 4.99
CA LEU A 98 -5.42 4.14 4.53
C LEU A 98 -5.63 2.74 3.91
N SER A 99 -6.58 1.96 4.44
CA SER A 99 -6.91 0.62 3.94
C SER A 99 -7.41 0.60 2.49
N ASN A 100 -7.91 1.74 1.99
CA ASN A 100 -8.54 1.86 0.68
C ASN A 100 -7.61 2.52 -0.34
N ILE A 101 -6.34 2.71 -0.02
CA ILE A 101 -5.35 3.30 -0.93
C ILE A 101 -4.43 2.22 -1.49
N PHE A 102 -4.28 2.22 -2.80
CA PHE A 102 -3.29 1.44 -3.52
C PHE A 102 -2.35 2.35 -4.30
N CYS A 103 -1.07 2.40 -3.91
CA CYS A 103 -0.05 3.13 -4.67
C CYS A 103 0.37 2.29 -5.87
N TYR A 104 0.60 2.94 -7.00
CA TYR A 104 1.09 2.30 -8.21
C TYR A 104 1.97 3.29 -8.99
N TRP A 105 2.57 2.80 -10.07
CA TRP A 105 3.49 3.54 -10.95
C TRP A 105 2.80 4.68 -11.72
#